data_AF-A0A514WH72-F1
#
_entry.id   AF-A0A514WH72-F1
#
_cell.length_a   1.000
_cell.length_b   1.000
_cell.length_c   1.000
_cell.angle_alpha   90.00
_cell.angle_beta   90.00
_cell.angle_gamma   90.00
#
_symmetry.space_group_name_H-M   'P 1'
#
loop_
_entity.id
_entity.type
_entity.pdbx_description
1 polymer ?
#
loop_
_entity_poly.entity_id
_entity_poly.type
_entity_poly.pdbx_seq_one_letter_code
_entity_poly.pdbx_strand_id
1 'polypeptide(L)'
;MTVIGHNHIRRVESFDGYEILAHPLPSRDDRVFHRGESDTSRVSITYASHDVRIARPTGIGSKGRLAILMHHGGGRHVLEFYESALPIATAILALPEREQYALAYTIFEQADECSDGARAAEAKRWADAFVDGRIRKRRSCGRRYVHIETPDEKARRLS
;
A
#
# COMPACT_ATOMS: atom_id res chain seq x y z
N MET A 1 10.70 15.83 -9.32
CA MET A 1 10.07 14.49 -9.30
C MET A 1 9.36 14.31 -7.98
N THR A 2 8.07 14.56 -7.96
CA THR A 2 7.19 14.30 -6.81
C THR A 2 6.98 12.80 -6.75
N VAL A 3 7.53 12.13 -5.73
CA VAL A 3 7.33 10.71 -5.53
C VAL A 3 5.85 10.48 -5.20
N ILE A 4 5.08 10.03 -6.18
CA ILE A 4 3.77 9.39 -5.98
C ILE A 4 4.08 8.04 -5.32
N GLY A 5 4.35 8.06 -4.02
CA GLY A 5 4.88 6.89 -3.32
C GLY A 5 4.69 6.98 -1.81
N HIS A 6 3.53 7.48 -1.40
CA HIS A 6 3.11 7.42 0.00
C HIS A 6 2.04 6.34 0.24
N ASN A 7 1.86 5.40 -0.70
CA ASN A 7 1.08 4.19 -0.48
C ASN A 7 1.94 3.23 0.34
N HIS A 8 2.03 3.48 1.63
CA HIS A 8 2.87 2.70 2.53
C HIS A 8 2.02 1.63 3.21
N ILE A 9 2.10 0.39 2.70
CA ILE A 9 1.53 -0.76 3.40
C ILE A 9 2.44 -1.08 4.58
N ARG A 10 1.86 -0.99 5.78
CA ARG A 10 2.54 -1.32 7.03
C ARG A 10 1.79 -2.42 7.76
N ARG A 11 2.54 -3.40 8.27
CA ARG A 11 2.04 -4.30 9.31
C ARG A 11 1.88 -3.53 10.62
N VAL A 12 0.79 -3.78 11.33
CA VAL A 12 0.46 -3.17 12.62
C VAL A 12 0.01 -4.23 13.61
N GLU A 13 0.16 -3.96 14.90
CA GLU A 13 -0.32 -4.88 15.95
C GLU A 13 -1.82 -4.70 16.21
N SER A 14 -2.33 -3.47 16.11
CA SER A 14 -3.76 -3.15 16.24
C SER A 14 -4.18 -2.07 15.25
N PHE A 15 -5.49 -1.93 15.06
CA PHE A 15 -6.08 -0.83 14.30
C PHE A 15 -6.43 0.37 15.20
N ASP A 16 -5.80 0.47 16.37
CA ASP A 16 -5.96 1.64 17.23
C ASP A 16 -5.37 2.87 16.53
N GLY A 17 -6.02 4.03 16.73
CA GLY A 17 -5.66 5.25 16.01
C GLY A 17 -6.32 5.40 14.63
N TYR A 18 -7.31 4.57 14.33
CA TYR A 18 -8.16 4.69 13.15
C TYR A 18 -9.64 4.78 13.52
N GLU A 19 -10.33 5.73 12.94
CA GLU A 19 -11.79 5.86 12.98
C GLU A 19 -12.37 5.05 11.81
N ILE A 20 -13.16 4.01 12.11
CA ILE A 20 -13.78 3.17 11.07
C ILE A 20 -14.92 3.94 10.42
N LEU A 21 -14.84 4.13 9.11
CA LEU A 21 -15.86 4.78 8.29
C LEU A 21 -16.82 3.76 7.69
N ALA A 22 -16.30 2.59 7.27
CA ALA A 22 -17.10 1.48 6.78
C ALA A 22 -16.43 0.13 7.06
N HIS A 23 -17.25 -0.90 7.27
CA HIS A 23 -16.82 -2.29 7.44
C HIS A 23 -17.64 -3.20 6.51
N PRO A 24 -17.34 -3.17 5.20
CA PRO A 24 -18.13 -3.90 4.22
C PRO A 24 -17.95 -5.41 4.37
N LEU A 25 -19.05 -6.16 4.23
CA LEU A 25 -19.09 -7.62 4.38
C LEU A 25 -18.41 -8.11 5.68
N PRO A 26 -18.89 -7.70 6.88
CA PRO A 26 -18.27 -8.04 8.15
C PRO A 26 -18.37 -9.54 8.45
N SER A 27 -19.40 -10.21 7.93
CA SER A 27 -19.51 -11.66 7.99
C SER A 27 -18.55 -12.32 7.01
N ARG A 28 -17.83 -13.33 7.50
CA ARG A 28 -16.89 -14.14 6.70
C ARG A 28 -17.57 -14.80 5.51
N ASP A 29 -18.80 -15.26 5.70
CA ASP A 29 -19.52 -16.08 4.72
C ASP A 29 -20.07 -15.24 3.56
N ASP A 30 -20.18 -13.92 3.74
CA ASP A 30 -20.66 -13.01 2.68
C ASP A 30 -19.58 -12.70 1.62
N ARG A 31 -18.31 -13.02 1.92
CA ARG A 31 -17.13 -12.73 1.08
C ARG A 31 -16.89 -13.79 0.01
N VAL A 32 -17.97 -14.25 -0.62
CA VAL A 32 -17.95 -15.20 -1.74
C VAL A 32 -18.44 -14.50 -2.99
N PHE A 33 -17.66 -14.57 -4.06
CA PHE A 33 -17.93 -13.90 -5.34
C PHE A 33 -18.03 -14.94 -6.44
N HIS A 34 -19.16 -14.96 -7.14
CA HIS A 34 -19.44 -15.91 -8.22
C HIS A 34 -19.02 -15.33 -9.57
N ARG A 35 -18.36 -16.14 -10.40
CA ARG A 35 -17.98 -15.74 -11.76
C ARG A 35 -19.15 -16.01 -12.73
N GLY A 36 -20.06 -15.06 -12.90
CA GLY A 36 -21.18 -15.14 -13.87
C GLY A 36 -22.45 -14.42 -13.40
N GLU A 37 -23.37 -14.15 -14.32
CA GLU A 37 -24.67 -13.46 -14.04
C GLU A 37 -25.71 -14.38 -13.35
N SER A 38 -25.45 -15.69 -13.24
CA SER A 38 -26.37 -16.63 -12.61
C SER A 38 -25.81 -17.22 -11.32
N ASP A 39 -26.69 -17.37 -10.31
CA ASP A 39 -26.45 -18.07 -9.03
C ASP A 39 -25.97 -19.53 -9.17
N THR A 40 -25.89 -20.03 -10.40
CA THR A 40 -25.46 -21.39 -10.76
C THR A 40 -24.03 -21.49 -11.25
N SER A 41 -23.26 -20.38 -11.26
CA SER A 41 -21.84 -20.43 -11.61
C SER A 41 -21.07 -21.36 -10.66
N ARG A 42 -20.52 -22.44 -11.21
CA ARG A 42 -19.73 -23.46 -10.50
C ARG A 42 -18.35 -22.97 -10.05
N VAL A 43 -17.98 -21.73 -10.34
CA VAL A 43 -16.67 -21.17 -10.00
C VAL A 43 -16.87 -19.92 -9.15
N SER A 44 -16.71 -20.09 -7.83
CA SER A 44 -16.71 -19.02 -6.85
C SER A 44 -15.29 -18.76 -6.33
N ILE A 45 -14.94 -17.49 -6.17
CA ILE A 45 -13.74 -17.07 -5.45
C ILE A 45 -14.18 -16.65 -4.04
N THR A 46 -13.51 -17.17 -3.02
CA THR A 46 -13.76 -16.78 -1.63
C THR A 46 -12.63 -15.93 -1.10
N TYR A 47 -12.99 -14.82 -0.46
CA TYR A 47 -12.10 -13.95 0.29
C TYR A 47 -12.40 -14.00 1.79
N ALA A 48 -12.98 -15.11 2.27
CA ALA A 48 -13.36 -15.33 3.65
C ALA A 48 -12.24 -15.08 4.69
N SER A 49 -10.97 -15.17 4.28
CA SER A 49 -9.82 -14.89 5.15
C SER A 49 -9.41 -13.42 5.22
N HIS A 50 -10.01 -12.52 4.44
CA HIS A 50 -9.60 -11.13 4.31
C HIS A 50 -10.69 -10.21 4.87
N ASP A 51 -10.45 -9.61 6.04
CA ASP A 51 -11.32 -8.61 6.66
C ASP A 51 -10.86 -7.22 6.26
N VAL A 52 -11.73 -6.47 5.59
CA VAL A 52 -11.43 -5.14 5.05
C VAL A 52 -12.24 -4.11 5.79
N ARG A 53 -11.60 -3.01 6.18
CA ARG A 53 -12.27 -1.83 6.74
C ARG A 53 -11.73 -0.58 6.08
N ILE A 54 -12.61 0.40 5.89
CA ILE A 54 -12.26 1.71 5.38
C ILE A 54 -12.28 2.65 6.58
N ALA A 55 -11.21 3.41 6.78
CA ALA A 55 -11.01 4.17 8.00
C ALA A 55 -10.25 5.48 7.75
N ARG A 56 -10.28 6.38 8.74
CA ARG A 56 -9.48 7.61 8.76
C ARG A 56 -8.48 7.56 9.92
N PRO A 57 -7.19 7.91 9.71
CA PRO A 57 -6.26 8.02 10.83
C PRO A 57 -6.67 9.16 11.78
N THR A 58 -6.53 8.97 13.09
CA THR A 58 -6.99 9.97 14.10
C THR A 58 -5.87 10.86 14.65
N GLY A 59 -4.61 10.65 14.24
CA GLY A 59 -3.45 11.40 14.73
C GLY A 59 -3.31 12.84 14.21
N ILE A 60 -2.44 13.64 14.83
CA ILE A 60 -2.15 15.02 14.38
C ILE A 60 -1.62 14.98 12.93
N GLY A 61 -2.20 15.81 12.05
CA GLY A 61 -1.83 15.87 10.63
C GLY A 61 -2.47 14.78 9.76
N SER A 62 -3.47 14.05 10.28
CA SER A 62 -4.20 13.01 9.54
C SER A 62 -5.33 13.52 8.63
N LYS A 63 -5.64 14.83 8.69
CA LYS A 63 -6.69 15.42 7.85
C LYS A 63 -6.39 15.20 6.37
N GLY A 64 -7.38 14.71 5.62
CA GLY A 64 -7.25 14.42 4.20
C GLY A 64 -6.47 13.13 3.90
N ARG A 65 -6.46 12.16 4.83
CA ARG A 65 -5.98 10.80 4.60
C ARG A 65 -7.11 9.80 4.74
N LEU A 66 -7.08 8.79 3.89
CA LEU A 66 -7.89 7.58 3.99
C LEU A 66 -6.97 6.40 4.28
N ALA A 67 -7.50 5.40 4.97
CA ALA A 67 -6.83 4.15 5.23
C ALA A 67 -7.73 2.97 4.84
N ILE A 68 -7.14 1.98 4.17
CA ILE A 68 -7.72 0.65 4.03
C ILE A 68 -7.01 -0.25 5.03
N LEU A 69 -7.77 -0.81 5.96
CA LEU A 69 -7.30 -1.73 6.99
C LEU A 69 -7.61 -3.15 6.52
N MET A 70 -6.58 -3.99 6.47
CA MET A 70 -6.67 -5.38 6.03
C MET A 70 -6.25 -6.30 7.17
N HIS A 71 -7.09 -7.27 7.52
CA HIS A 71 -6.73 -8.32 8.46
C HIS A 71 -6.93 -9.69 7.80
N HIS A 72 -5.87 -10.49 7.79
CA HIS A 72 -5.85 -11.82 7.21
C HIS A 72 -4.86 -12.71 7.97
N GLY A 73 -4.65 -13.95 7.52
CA GLY A 73 -3.76 -14.91 8.19
C GLY A 73 -2.30 -14.43 8.37
N GLY A 74 -1.85 -13.42 7.61
CA GLY A 74 -0.54 -12.78 7.76
C GLY A 74 -0.46 -11.72 8.86
N GLY A 75 -1.60 -11.34 9.47
CA GLY A 75 -1.71 -10.30 10.48
C GLY A 75 -2.54 -9.10 10.02
N ARG A 76 -2.34 -7.97 10.69
CA ARG A 76 -3.04 -6.71 10.40
C ARG A 76 -2.14 -5.77 9.62
N HIS A 77 -2.68 -5.21 8.56
CA HIS A 77 -1.97 -4.33 7.66
C HIS A 77 -2.80 -3.09 7.37
N VAL A 78 -2.12 -1.98 7.13
CA VAL A 78 -2.76 -0.72 6.80
C VAL A 78 -2.12 -0.10 5.59
N LEU A 79 -2.95 0.29 4.63
CA LEU A 79 -2.61 1.11 3.48
C LEU A 79 -3.18 2.51 3.70
N GLU A 80 -2.32 3.51 3.92
CA GLU A 80 -2.72 4.92 3.99
C GLU A 80 -2.49 5.63 2.65
N PHE A 81 -3.38 6.55 2.27
CA PHE A 81 -3.21 7.41 1.11
C PHE A 81 -3.82 8.79 1.32
N TYR A 82 -3.32 9.79 0.59
CA TYR A 82 -3.79 11.16 0.65
C TYR A 82 -5.00 11.38 -0.27
N GLU A 83 -6.07 11.96 0.27
CA GLU A 83 -7.30 12.33 -0.45
C GLU A 83 -7.15 13.63 -1.26
N SER A 84 -6.03 14.36 -1.13
CA SER A 84 -5.87 15.70 -1.73
C SER A 84 -5.88 15.73 -3.26
N ALA A 85 -5.65 14.60 -3.92
CA ALA A 85 -5.65 14.50 -5.39
C ALA A 85 -6.97 13.97 -5.97
N LEU A 86 -7.68 13.12 -5.23
CA LEU A 86 -8.92 12.48 -5.65
C LEU A 86 -9.80 12.20 -4.42
N PRO A 87 -11.11 12.53 -4.44
CA PRO A 87 -12.03 12.30 -3.33
C PRO A 87 -12.44 10.81 -3.25
N ILE A 88 -11.45 9.92 -3.16
CA ILE A 88 -11.63 8.46 -3.19
C ILE A 88 -12.53 7.99 -2.06
N ALA A 89 -12.44 8.59 -0.87
CA ALA A 89 -13.28 8.22 0.27
C ALA A 89 -14.77 8.37 -0.02
N THR A 90 -15.20 9.53 -0.52
CA THR A 90 -16.61 9.76 -0.83
C THR A 90 -17.10 8.82 -1.91
N ALA A 91 -16.28 8.58 -2.94
CA ALA A 91 -16.63 7.66 -4.02
C ALA A 91 -16.78 6.21 -3.51
N ILE A 92 -15.84 5.71 -2.70
CA ILE A 92 -15.91 4.37 -2.14
C ILE A 92 -17.11 4.24 -1.19
N LEU A 93 -17.29 5.19 -0.26
CA LEU A 93 -18.37 5.11 0.74
C LEU A 93 -19.78 5.21 0.14
N ALA A 94 -19.92 5.71 -1.09
CA ALA A 94 -21.19 5.76 -1.82
C ALA A 94 -21.55 4.44 -2.52
N LEU A 95 -20.61 3.49 -2.63
CA LEU A 95 -20.86 2.20 -3.28
C LEU A 95 -21.67 1.27 -2.37
N PRO A 96 -22.42 0.29 -2.93
CA PRO A 96 -22.93 -0.85 -2.18
C PRO A 96 -21.81 -1.64 -1.47
N GLU A 97 -22.11 -2.27 -0.33
CA GLU A 97 -21.08 -2.93 0.50
C GLU A 97 -20.22 -3.95 -0.27
N ARG A 98 -20.83 -4.73 -1.16
CA ARG A 98 -20.10 -5.73 -1.95
C ARG A 98 -19.10 -5.08 -2.92
N GLU A 99 -19.44 -3.94 -3.48
CA GLU A 99 -18.57 -3.14 -4.35
C GLU A 99 -17.50 -2.41 -3.54
N GLN A 100 -17.86 -1.88 -2.36
CA GLN A 100 -16.89 -1.31 -1.41
C GLN A 100 -15.80 -2.33 -1.06
N TYR A 101 -16.21 -3.55 -0.69
CA TYR A 101 -15.30 -4.63 -0.35
C TYR A 101 -14.39 -4.96 -1.53
N ALA A 102 -14.98 -5.22 -2.71
CA ALA A 102 -14.23 -5.62 -3.89
C ALA A 102 -13.19 -4.56 -4.28
N LEU A 103 -13.59 -3.29 -4.34
CA LEU A 103 -12.70 -2.21 -4.71
C LEU A 103 -11.60 -1.98 -3.67
N ALA A 104 -11.93 -1.95 -2.37
CA ALA A 104 -10.95 -1.75 -1.31
C ALA A 104 -9.94 -2.92 -1.24
N TYR A 105 -10.42 -4.16 -1.41
CA TYR A 105 -9.57 -5.35 -1.51
C TYR A 105 -8.61 -5.25 -2.70
N THR A 106 -9.12 -4.92 -3.90
CA THR A 106 -8.29 -4.79 -5.10
C THR A 106 -7.25 -3.69 -4.97
N ILE A 107 -7.61 -2.51 -4.44
CA ILE A 107 -6.65 -1.42 -4.19
C ILE A 107 -5.54 -1.90 -3.26
N PHE A 108 -5.90 -2.62 -2.20
CA PHE A 108 -4.94 -3.12 -1.22
C PHE A 108 -3.94 -4.10 -1.85
N GLU A 109 -4.42 -5.16 -2.50
CA GLU A 109 -3.58 -6.20 -3.12
C GLU A 109 -2.66 -5.62 -4.22
N GLN A 110 -3.21 -4.74 -5.06
CA GLN A 110 -2.42 -4.12 -6.12
C GLN A 110 -1.37 -3.15 -5.57
N ALA A 111 -1.67 -2.46 -4.48
CA ALA A 111 -0.67 -1.64 -3.79
C ALA A 111 0.45 -2.49 -3.17
N ASP A 112 0.13 -3.68 -2.65
CA ASP A 112 1.12 -4.62 -2.08
C ASP A 112 2.06 -5.16 -3.15
N GLU A 113 1.50 -5.66 -4.25
CA GLU A 113 2.25 -6.13 -5.42
C GLU A 113 3.15 -5.04 -6.00
N CYS A 114 2.63 -3.81 -6.15
CA CYS A 114 3.42 -2.67 -6.63
C CYS A 114 4.53 -2.27 -5.65
N SER A 115 4.26 -2.30 -4.34
CA SER A 115 5.24 -2.00 -3.30
C SER A 115 6.39 -3.00 -3.33
N ASP A 116 6.09 -4.30 -3.47
CA ASP A 116 7.10 -5.33 -3.57
C ASP A 116 7.92 -5.24 -4.86
N GLY A 117 7.26 -4.96 -6.00
CA GLY A 117 7.96 -4.67 -7.25
C GLY A 117 8.92 -3.47 -7.13
N ALA A 118 8.48 -2.39 -6.48
CA ALA A 118 9.32 -1.21 -6.24
C ALA A 118 10.51 -1.51 -5.32
N ARG A 119 10.31 -2.29 -4.25
CA ARG A 119 11.38 -2.74 -3.36
C ARG A 119 12.39 -3.62 -4.08
N ALA A 120 11.94 -4.56 -4.92
CA ALA A 120 12.81 -5.43 -5.69
C ALA A 120 13.63 -4.64 -6.73
N ALA A 121 12.99 -3.70 -7.43
CA ALA A 121 13.67 -2.82 -8.39
C ALA A 121 14.73 -1.94 -7.70
N GLU A 122 14.41 -1.36 -6.55
CA GLU A 122 15.36 -0.56 -5.77
C GLU A 122 16.49 -1.44 -5.22
N ALA A 123 16.20 -2.62 -4.68
CA ALA A 123 17.23 -3.55 -4.20
C ALA A 123 18.22 -3.94 -5.32
N LYS A 124 17.71 -4.23 -6.53
CA LYS A 124 18.54 -4.49 -7.70
C LYS A 124 19.41 -3.29 -8.05
N ARG A 125 18.82 -2.09 -8.09
CA ARG A 125 19.55 -0.82 -8.35
C ARG A 125 20.71 -0.62 -7.36
N TRP A 126 20.49 -0.91 -6.07
CA TRP A 126 21.54 -0.83 -5.05
C TRP A 126 22.61 -1.91 -5.20
N ALA A 127 22.22 -3.14 -5.55
CA ALA A 127 23.16 -4.23 -5.81
C ALA A 127 24.08 -3.91 -7.00
N ASP A 128 23.51 -3.45 -8.12
CA ASP A 128 24.27 -3.05 -9.30
C ASP A 128 25.23 -1.89 -8.97
N ALA A 129 24.75 -0.89 -8.21
CA ALA A 129 25.59 0.22 -7.75
C ALA A 129 26.71 -0.20 -6.79
N PHE A 130 26.50 -1.24 -5.98
CA PHE A 130 27.53 -1.79 -5.12
C PHE A 130 28.64 -2.45 -5.94
N VAL A 131 28.27 -3.32 -6.90
CA VAL A 131 29.22 -3.97 -7.82
C VAL A 131 30.01 -2.94 -8.61
N ASP A 132 29.35 -1.86 -9.07
CA ASP A 132 29.99 -0.77 -9.80
C ASP A 132 30.84 0.17 -8.91
N GLY A 133 30.84 -0.01 -7.57
CA GLY A 133 31.53 0.89 -6.65
C GLY A 133 30.99 2.33 -6.64
N ARG A 134 29.69 2.51 -6.93
CA ARG A 134 28.98 3.80 -7.00
C ARG A 134 28.30 4.20 -5.69
N ILE A 135 28.36 3.37 -4.65
CA ILE A 135 27.79 3.69 -3.35
C ILE A 135 28.70 4.67 -2.61
N ARG A 136 28.13 5.82 -2.19
CA ARG A 136 28.83 6.82 -1.39
C ARG A 136 28.16 7.07 -0.07
N LYS A 137 29.01 7.34 0.92
CA LYS A 137 28.61 7.71 2.27
C LYS A 137 29.10 9.13 2.52
N ARG A 138 28.19 10.04 2.83
CA ARG A 138 28.50 11.41 3.23
C ARG A 138 28.08 11.61 4.68
N ARG A 139 28.89 12.33 5.45
CA ARG A 139 28.49 12.82 6.77
C ARG A 139 28.20 14.31 6.66
N SER A 140 27.06 14.76 7.15
CA SER A 140 26.73 16.18 7.25
C SER A 140 25.84 16.41 8.47
N CYS A 141 26.13 17.44 9.26
CA CYS A 141 25.41 17.80 10.49
C CYS A 141 25.16 16.61 11.44
N GLY A 142 26.18 15.77 11.67
CA GLY A 142 26.08 14.58 12.53
C GLY A 142 25.35 13.39 11.92
N ARG A 143 24.64 13.56 10.80
CA ARG A 143 23.90 12.49 10.10
C ARG A 143 24.76 11.84 9.02
N ARG A 144 24.54 10.54 8.79
CA ARG A 144 25.14 9.77 7.69
C ARG A 144 24.11 9.60 6.59
N TYR A 145 24.49 9.95 5.38
CA TYR A 145 23.69 9.81 4.17
C TYR A 145 24.36 8.82 3.24
N VAL A 146 23.60 7.89 2.69
CA VAL A 146 24.07 6.97 1.65
C VAL A 146 23.33 7.32 0.37
N HIS A 147 24.05 7.42 -0.74
CA HIS A 147 23.46 7.63 -2.06
C HIS A 147 24.21 6.83 -3.11
N ILE A 148 23.54 6.59 -4.22
CA ILE A 148 24.13 6.00 -5.43
C ILE A 148 24.57 7.14 -6.33
N GLU A 149 25.87 7.23 -6.62
CA GLU A 149 26.38 8.10 -7.68
C GLU A 149 25.85 7.66 -9.05
N THR A 150 25.59 8.65 -9.90
CA THR A 150 25.37 8.45 -11.33
C THR A 150 26.66 7.97 -12.02
N PRO A 151 26.56 7.29 -13.18
CA PRO A 151 27.74 6.90 -13.96
C PRO A 151 28.68 8.08 -14.28
N ASP A 152 28.12 9.25 -14.60
CA ASP A 152 28.88 10.46 -14.92
C ASP A 152 29.65 11.02 -13.71
N GLU A 153 29.01 11.01 -12.53
CA GLU A 153 29.67 11.40 -11.27
C GLU A 153 30.85 10.47 -10.96
N LYS A 154 30.69 9.16 -11.18
CA LYS A 154 31.78 8.19 -11.03
C LYS A 154 32.92 8.50 -12.00
N ALA A 155 32.63 8.77 -13.27
CA ALA A 155 33.64 9.06 -14.29
C ALA A 155 34.45 10.31 -13.92
N ARG A 156 33.79 11.40 -13.53
CA ARG A 156 34.46 12.66 -13.10
C ARG A 156 35.32 12.51 -11.85
N ARG A 157 35.02 11.53 -10.99
CA ARG A 157 35.83 11.25 -9.79
C ARG A 157 37.10 10.46 -10.10
N LEU A 158 37.08 9.67 -11.18
CA LEU A 158 38.20 8.81 -11.58
C LEU A 158 39.16 9.48 -12.56
N SER A 159 38.74 10.59 -13.20
CA SER A 159 39.59 11.51 -13.96
C SER A 159 40.39 12.42 -13.04
#